data_AF-A0A0W0EUV4-F1
#
_entry.id   AF-A0A0W0EUV4-F1
#
_cell.length_a   1.000
_cell.length_b   1.000
_cell.length_c   1.000
_cell.angle_alpha   90.00
_cell.angle_beta   90.00
_cell.angle_gamma   90.00
#
_symmetry.space_group_name_H-M   'P 1'
#
loop_
_entity.id
_entity.type
_entity.pdbx_description
1 polymer ?
#
loop_
_entity_poly.entity_id
_entity_poly.type
_entity_poly.pdbx_seq_one_letter_code
_entity_poly.pdbx_strand_id
1 'polypeptide(L)'
;MEILHTILLGVVKYYWGQTVVILNKGKYFGLFETRLASIEEGSLKIPKITAEYMCKYKESLIGKHFKSLAQVMPFLVYDLVLKEVLEAWTVIRELVVLVWHVEIKDLEVYLANLSATIEALLNVTSQCLPSILITKLKFHFLVHLSAYIHRFGPPLIFSTERYELFNHKKERAIAKEKAVEDKAQKADEKVRKSDERARKAAETGAQEQVVEGSGTTQKQKSRLNIGDEGPKDSGSSSMLSRMDEVNTRKADQPPTFSNIQAGLPGIRSRPVKKARLDDIPIPMGEGTPHTA
;
A
#
# COMPACT_ATOMS: atom_id res chain seq x y z
N MET A 1 -15.39 -8.85 -15.30
CA MET A 1 -14.35 -9.59 -14.56
C MET A 1 -13.17 -8.65 -14.40
N GLU A 2 -12.66 -8.47 -13.18
CA GLU A 2 -11.60 -7.50 -12.93
C GLU A 2 -10.24 -8.20 -12.89
N ILE A 3 -9.44 -7.99 -13.94
CA ILE A 3 -8.14 -8.64 -14.13
C ILE A 3 -7.13 -8.27 -13.04
N LEU A 4 -7.08 -6.99 -12.66
CA LEU A 4 -6.18 -6.52 -11.62
C LEU A 4 -6.47 -7.25 -10.30
N HIS A 5 -7.74 -7.25 -9.88
CA HIS A 5 -8.14 -7.91 -8.66
C HIS A 5 -8.04 -9.43 -8.74
N THR A 6 -8.34 -10.05 -9.88
CA THR A 6 -8.39 -11.51 -10.02
C THR A 6 -6.99 -12.11 -10.09
N ILE A 7 -6.10 -11.51 -10.91
CA ILE A 7 -4.75 -12.04 -11.15
C ILE A 7 -3.75 -11.46 -10.15
N LEU A 8 -3.55 -10.15 -10.12
CA LEU A 8 -2.48 -9.56 -9.27
C LEU A 8 -2.84 -9.62 -7.79
N LEU A 9 -4.01 -9.09 -7.40
CA LEU A 9 -4.44 -9.10 -6.00
C LEU A 9 -5.13 -10.41 -5.58
N GLY A 10 -5.16 -11.39 -6.48
CA GLY A 10 -5.61 -12.75 -6.22
C GLY A 10 -4.45 -13.72 -6.31
N VAL A 11 -4.29 -14.34 -7.47
CA VAL A 11 -3.29 -15.37 -7.75
C VAL A 11 -1.89 -14.96 -7.27
N VAL A 12 -1.37 -13.85 -7.79
CA VAL A 12 0.00 -13.39 -7.52
C VAL A 12 0.17 -13.05 -6.04
N LYS A 13 -0.77 -12.33 -5.44
CA LYS A 13 -0.74 -11.99 -4.01
C LYS A 13 -0.72 -13.23 -3.11
N TYR A 14 -1.51 -14.25 -3.42
CA TYR A 14 -1.54 -15.48 -2.61
C TYR A 14 -0.26 -16.29 -2.76
N TYR A 15 0.26 -16.41 -3.98
CA TYR A 15 1.56 -17.04 -4.23
C TYR A 15 2.72 -16.29 -3.57
N TRP A 16 2.69 -14.96 -3.60
CA TRP A 16 3.65 -14.12 -2.90
C TRP A 16 3.65 -14.39 -1.40
N GLY A 17 2.49 -14.34 -0.73
CA GLY A 17 2.42 -14.59 0.72
C GLY A 17 2.97 -15.97 1.11
N GLN A 18 2.71 -16.99 0.30
CA GLN A 18 3.20 -18.35 0.55
C GLN A 18 4.70 -18.46 0.29
N THR A 19 5.20 -17.80 -0.76
CA THR A 19 6.63 -17.70 -1.04
C THR A 19 7.37 -16.98 0.08
N VAL A 20 6.82 -15.89 0.63
CA VAL A 20 7.37 -15.18 1.78
C VAL A 20 7.48 -16.09 3.00
N VAL A 21 6.47 -16.91 3.28
CA VAL A 21 6.53 -17.90 4.37
C VAL A 21 7.66 -18.91 4.15
N ILE A 22 7.81 -19.44 2.94
CA ILE A 22 8.90 -20.37 2.58
C ILE A 22 10.27 -19.71 2.77
N LEU A 23 10.46 -18.51 2.23
CA LEU A 23 11.71 -17.75 2.31
C LEU A 23 12.10 -17.41 3.76
N ASN A 24 11.13 -17.05 4.60
CA ASN A 24 11.39 -16.78 6.02
C ASN A 24 11.77 -18.06 6.78
N LYS A 25 11.06 -19.17 6.54
CA LYS A 25 11.38 -20.47 7.15
C LYS A 25 12.78 -20.95 6.77
N GLY A 26 13.16 -20.79 5.51
CA GLY A 26 14.49 -21.13 4.99
C GLY A 26 15.59 -20.11 5.30
N LYS A 27 15.27 -18.98 5.95
CA LYS A 27 16.19 -17.85 6.18
C LYS A 27 16.81 -17.27 4.89
N TYR A 28 16.14 -17.43 3.75
CA TYR A 28 16.60 -16.96 2.44
C TYR A 28 16.10 -15.56 2.07
N PHE A 29 15.31 -14.91 2.93
CA PHE A 29 14.66 -13.64 2.59
C PHE A 29 15.67 -12.51 2.32
N GLY A 30 16.80 -12.46 3.03
CA GLY A 30 17.86 -11.47 2.76
C GLY A 30 18.58 -11.69 1.42
N LEU A 31 18.77 -12.95 1.02
CA LEU A 31 19.30 -13.29 -0.29
C LEU A 31 18.32 -12.92 -1.41
N PHE A 32 17.03 -13.20 -1.20
CA PHE A 32 15.97 -12.76 -2.10
C PHE A 32 15.97 -11.24 -2.29
N GLU A 33 16.07 -10.47 -1.21
CA GLU A 33 16.13 -9.00 -1.25
C GLU A 33 17.34 -8.51 -2.06
N THR A 34 18.51 -9.11 -1.83
CA THR A 34 19.75 -8.79 -2.57
C THR A 34 19.59 -9.06 -4.07
N ARG A 35 18.98 -10.19 -4.44
CA ARG A 35 18.70 -10.54 -5.85
C ARG A 35 17.70 -9.59 -6.47
N LEU A 36 16.64 -9.24 -5.74
CA LEU A 36 15.64 -8.27 -6.18
C LEU A 36 16.26 -6.89 -6.43
N ALA A 37 17.20 -6.47 -5.58
CA ALA A 37 17.95 -5.23 -5.74
C ALA A 37 18.95 -5.25 -6.91
N SER A 38 19.36 -6.44 -7.36
CA SER A 38 20.30 -6.64 -8.47
C SER A 38 19.64 -6.70 -9.84
N ILE A 39 18.31 -6.65 -9.92
CA ILE A 39 17.60 -6.67 -11.20
C ILE A 39 17.84 -5.36 -11.95
N GLU A 40 18.33 -5.48 -13.18
CA GLU A 40 18.40 -4.36 -14.10
C GLU A 40 17.01 -4.04 -14.66
N GLU A 41 16.54 -2.83 -14.40
CA GLU A 41 15.21 -2.37 -14.81
C GLU A 41 15.17 -1.95 -16.28
N GLY A 42 16.30 -1.58 -16.88
CA GLY A 42 16.36 -0.95 -18.20
C GLY A 42 15.83 -1.81 -19.34
N SER A 43 15.89 -3.14 -19.21
CA SER A 43 15.42 -4.10 -20.20
C SER A 43 13.98 -4.59 -19.96
N LEU A 44 13.44 -4.42 -18.74
CA LEU A 44 12.07 -4.76 -18.42
C LEU A 44 11.19 -3.50 -18.50
N LYS A 45 10.07 -3.56 -19.23
CA LYS A 45 9.06 -2.49 -19.26
C LYS A 45 8.28 -2.45 -17.92
N ILE A 46 8.96 -2.31 -16.79
CA ILE A 46 8.40 -2.32 -15.45
C ILE A 46 8.68 -1.00 -14.73
N PRO A 47 7.81 -0.62 -13.77
CA PRO A 47 8.12 0.45 -12.83
C PRO A 47 9.37 0.10 -12.02
N LYS A 48 10.11 1.15 -11.61
CA LYS A 48 11.27 1.04 -10.72
C LYS A 48 10.99 0.08 -9.56
N ILE A 49 11.83 -0.95 -9.44
CA ILE A 49 11.80 -1.92 -8.36
C ILE A 49 12.55 -1.32 -7.17
N THR A 50 11.81 -0.90 -6.16
CA THR A 50 12.40 -0.54 -4.88
C THR A 50 12.43 -1.78 -3.98
N ALA A 51 13.48 -2.58 -4.11
CA ALA A 51 13.64 -3.85 -3.42
C ALA A 51 13.45 -3.73 -1.89
N GLU A 52 14.13 -2.76 -1.27
CA GLU A 52 14.02 -2.47 0.17
C GLU A 52 12.56 -2.18 0.58
N TYR A 53 11.87 -1.33 -0.17
CA TYR A 53 10.46 -1.01 0.09
C TYR A 53 9.58 -2.26 -0.04
N MET A 54 9.75 -3.04 -1.12
CA MET A 54 8.93 -4.21 -1.38
C MET A 54 9.14 -5.31 -0.33
N CYS A 55 10.37 -5.47 0.14
CA CYS A 55 10.72 -6.43 1.19
C CYS A 55 10.23 -5.96 2.57
N LYS A 56 10.37 -4.66 2.89
CA LYS A 56 9.87 -4.05 4.13
C LYS A 56 8.34 -4.10 4.25
N TYR A 57 7.64 -3.83 3.16
CA TYR A 57 6.17 -3.77 3.11
C TYR A 57 5.54 -4.98 2.40
N LYS A 58 6.15 -6.16 2.53
CA LYS A 58 5.77 -7.39 1.83
C LYS A 58 4.29 -7.78 1.97
N GLU A 59 3.61 -7.42 3.05
CA GLU A 59 2.19 -7.71 3.28
C GLU A 59 1.23 -6.68 2.67
N SER A 60 1.73 -5.47 2.36
CA SER A 60 0.94 -4.31 1.93
C SER A 60 1.23 -3.88 0.49
N LEU A 61 1.74 -4.81 -0.32
CA LEU A 61 2.01 -4.54 -1.73
C LEU A 61 0.72 -4.29 -2.52
N ILE A 62 0.83 -3.39 -3.49
CA ILE A 62 -0.25 -3.02 -4.42
C ILE A 62 -0.03 -3.65 -5.81
N GLY A 63 -1.03 -3.55 -6.68
CA GLY A 63 -1.03 -4.19 -8.01
C GLY A 63 0.24 -3.96 -8.82
N LYS A 64 0.78 -2.73 -8.87
CA LYS A 64 2.02 -2.45 -9.63
C LYS A 64 3.23 -3.27 -9.15
N HIS A 65 3.34 -3.51 -7.85
CA HIS A 65 4.43 -4.31 -7.28
C HIS A 65 4.26 -5.78 -7.61
N PHE A 66 3.03 -6.31 -7.50
CA PHE A 66 2.73 -7.68 -7.90
C PHE A 66 2.95 -7.93 -9.39
N LYS A 67 2.65 -6.94 -10.24
CA LYS A 67 2.94 -7.03 -11.68
C LYS A 67 4.44 -7.18 -11.93
N SER A 68 5.27 -6.35 -11.30
CA SER A 68 6.73 -6.46 -11.41
C SER A 68 7.23 -7.80 -10.87
N LEU A 69 6.78 -8.22 -9.67
CA LEU A 69 7.15 -9.51 -9.08
C LEU A 69 6.83 -10.67 -10.03
N ALA A 70 5.60 -10.77 -10.52
CA ALA A 70 5.19 -11.88 -11.40
C ALA A 70 6.11 -12.07 -12.61
N GLN A 71 6.73 -11.00 -13.12
CA GLN A 71 7.66 -11.08 -14.26
C GLN A 71 9.05 -11.59 -13.89
N VAL A 72 9.53 -11.27 -12.69
CA VAL A 72 10.91 -11.52 -12.28
C VAL A 72 11.08 -12.68 -11.30
N MET A 73 9.99 -13.11 -10.65
CA MET A 73 10.04 -14.13 -9.59
C MET A 73 10.79 -15.41 -9.98
N PRO A 74 10.59 -16.02 -11.17
CA PRO A 74 11.32 -17.24 -11.53
C PRO A 74 12.85 -17.10 -11.44
N PHE A 75 13.39 -15.92 -11.75
CA PHE A 75 14.83 -15.64 -11.68
C PHE A 75 15.32 -15.37 -10.26
N LEU A 76 14.44 -14.96 -9.36
CA LEU A 76 14.78 -14.61 -7.98
C LEU A 76 14.80 -15.81 -7.06
N VAL A 77 13.92 -16.79 -7.30
CA VAL A 77 13.67 -17.89 -6.35
C VAL A 77 14.12 -19.27 -6.83
N TYR A 78 14.77 -19.38 -8.00
CA TYR A 78 15.06 -20.66 -8.66
C TYR A 78 15.73 -21.74 -7.79
N ASP A 79 16.54 -21.33 -6.81
CA ASP A 79 17.23 -22.19 -5.83
C ASP A 79 16.82 -21.90 -4.37
N LEU A 80 15.78 -21.08 -4.15
CA LEU A 80 15.30 -20.68 -2.82
C LEU A 80 13.98 -21.34 -2.43
N VAL A 81 13.28 -21.97 -3.37
CA VAL A 81 11.97 -22.60 -3.18
C VAL A 81 11.94 -24.00 -3.78
N LEU A 82 10.91 -24.77 -3.43
CA LEU A 82 10.64 -26.07 -4.02
C LEU A 82 10.34 -25.94 -5.51
N LYS A 83 10.64 -27.01 -6.27
CA LYS A 83 10.49 -27.05 -7.73
C LYS A 83 9.08 -26.70 -8.18
N GLU A 84 8.06 -27.17 -7.46
CA GLU A 84 6.65 -26.93 -7.78
C GLU A 84 6.27 -25.45 -7.62
N VAL A 85 6.88 -24.76 -6.66
CA VAL A 85 6.65 -23.33 -6.44
C VAL A 85 7.34 -22.50 -7.53
N LEU A 86 8.53 -22.91 -7.96
CA LEU A 86 9.22 -22.29 -9.10
C LEU A 86 8.44 -22.48 -10.41
N GLU A 87 7.93 -23.69 -10.63
CA GLU A 87 7.09 -24.02 -11.78
C GLU A 87 5.81 -23.18 -11.77
N ALA A 88 5.16 -23.03 -10.61
CA ALA A 88 4.00 -22.16 -10.48
C ALA A 88 4.32 -20.70 -10.80
N TRP A 89 5.44 -20.15 -10.32
CA TRP A 89 5.86 -18.79 -10.69
C TRP A 89 6.14 -18.63 -12.18
N THR A 90 6.63 -19.68 -12.84
CA THR A 90 6.87 -19.69 -14.28
C THR A 90 5.55 -19.61 -15.05
N VAL A 91 4.56 -20.43 -14.67
CA VAL A 91 3.22 -20.39 -15.28
C VAL A 91 2.49 -19.07 -14.97
N ILE A 92 2.64 -18.53 -13.75
CA ILE A 92 2.08 -17.22 -13.39
C ILE A 92 2.66 -16.10 -14.27
N ARG A 93 3.97 -16.13 -14.54
CA ARG A 93 4.61 -15.17 -15.46
C ARG A 93 3.97 -15.23 -16.83
N GLU A 94 3.80 -16.43 -17.39
CA GLU A 94 3.16 -16.64 -18.70
C GLU A 94 1.71 -16.12 -18.72
N LEU A 95 0.92 -16.45 -17.69
CA LEU A 95 -0.45 -15.97 -17.55
C LEU A 95 -0.51 -14.43 -17.52
N VAL A 96 0.36 -13.80 -16.73
CA VAL A 96 0.42 -12.34 -16.63
C VAL A 96 0.83 -11.71 -17.96
N VAL A 97 1.72 -12.33 -18.73
CA VAL A 97 2.04 -11.84 -20.08
C VAL A 97 0.81 -11.93 -20.97
N LEU A 98 0.18 -13.11 -21.08
CA LEU A 98 -0.99 -13.34 -21.94
C LEU A 98 -2.14 -12.37 -21.65
N VAL A 99 -2.42 -12.10 -20.39
CA VAL A 99 -3.59 -11.29 -19.99
C VAL A 99 -3.38 -9.79 -20.21
N TRP A 100 -2.13 -9.31 -20.21
CA TRP A 100 -1.81 -7.91 -20.49
C TRP A 100 -1.50 -7.63 -21.97
N HIS A 101 -1.72 -8.59 -22.89
CA HIS A 101 -1.72 -8.31 -24.32
C HIS A 101 -2.83 -7.33 -24.70
N VAL A 102 -2.46 -6.29 -25.45
CA VAL A 102 -3.40 -5.26 -25.94
C VAL A 102 -3.99 -5.66 -27.29
N GLU A 103 -3.27 -6.48 -28.05
CA GLU A 103 -3.64 -6.91 -29.40
C GLU A 103 -3.58 -8.43 -29.48
N ILE A 104 -4.66 -9.04 -29.98
CA ILE A 104 -4.78 -10.48 -30.23
C ILE A 104 -4.89 -10.65 -31.75
N LYS A 105 -3.85 -11.20 -32.37
CA LYS A 105 -3.80 -11.42 -33.84
C LYS A 105 -4.65 -12.61 -34.28
N ASP A 106 -4.55 -13.70 -33.51
CA ASP A 106 -5.29 -14.93 -33.72
C ASP A 106 -6.01 -15.28 -32.40
N LEU A 107 -7.33 -15.20 -32.42
CA LEU A 107 -8.15 -15.40 -31.23
C LEU A 107 -8.14 -16.87 -30.78
N GLU A 108 -8.18 -17.81 -31.71
CA GLU A 108 -8.25 -19.25 -31.39
C GLU A 108 -6.94 -19.73 -30.78
N VAL A 109 -5.80 -19.35 -31.37
CA VAL A 109 -4.48 -19.67 -30.82
C VAL A 109 -4.29 -19.01 -29.45
N TYR A 110 -4.72 -17.76 -29.30
CA TYR A 110 -4.64 -17.07 -28.02
C TYR A 110 -5.48 -17.76 -26.94
N LEU A 111 -6.72 -18.14 -27.24
CA LEU A 111 -7.63 -18.80 -26.29
C LEU A 111 -7.16 -20.21 -25.94
N ALA A 112 -6.60 -20.95 -26.90
CA ALA A 112 -5.98 -22.24 -26.65
C ALA A 112 -4.79 -22.12 -25.70
N ASN A 113 -3.86 -21.20 -25.98
CA ASN A 113 -2.71 -20.93 -25.11
C ASN A 113 -3.15 -20.48 -23.72
N LEU A 114 -4.09 -19.55 -23.62
CA LEU A 114 -4.59 -19.06 -22.34
C LEU A 114 -5.24 -20.17 -21.51
N SER A 115 -6.07 -21.00 -22.14
CA SER A 115 -6.75 -22.11 -21.46
C SER A 115 -5.73 -23.15 -20.98
N ALA A 116 -4.73 -23.47 -21.80
CA ALA A 116 -3.63 -24.36 -21.42
C ALA A 116 -2.79 -23.78 -20.26
N THR A 117 -2.48 -22.49 -20.27
CA THR A 117 -1.76 -21.82 -19.17
C THR A 117 -2.59 -21.80 -17.88
N ILE A 118 -3.91 -21.58 -17.96
CA ILE A 118 -4.80 -21.65 -16.79
C ILE A 118 -4.86 -23.07 -16.24
N GLU A 119 -4.99 -24.08 -17.09
CA GLU A 119 -5.00 -25.49 -16.67
C GLU A 119 -3.66 -25.88 -16.02
N ALA A 120 -2.54 -25.51 -16.63
CA ALA A 120 -1.21 -25.70 -16.05
C ALA A 120 -1.08 -25.04 -14.68
N LEU A 121 -1.60 -23.81 -14.53
CA LEU A 121 -1.60 -23.08 -13.26
C LEU A 121 -2.42 -23.82 -12.21
N LEU A 122 -3.63 -24.27 -12.55
CA LEU A 122 -4.49 -25.00 -11.61
C LEU A 122 -3.86 -26.33 -11.21
N ASN A 123 -3.24 -27.06 -12.15
CA ASN A 123 -2.55 -28.31 -11.90
C ASN A 123 -1.38 -28.12 -10.93
N VAL A 124 -0.45 -27.20 -11.22
CA VAL A 124 0.71 -26.94 -10.33
C VAL A 124 0.26 -26.38 -8.98
N THR A 125 -0.80 -25.56 -8.94
CA THR A 125 -1.38 -25.07 -7.68
C THR A 125 -1.94 -26.22 -6.85
N SER A 126 -2.57 -27.23 -7.47
CA SER A 126 -3.12 -28.38 -6.74
C SER A 126 -2.03 -29.21 -6.07
N GLN A 127 -0.81 -29.21 -6.62
CA GLN A 127 0.33 -29.96 -6.09
C GLN A 127 1.00 -29.23 -4.92
N CYS A 128 1.23 -27.91 -5.04
CA CYS A 128 1.96 -27.17 -4.01
C CYS A 128 1.05 -26.45 -3.00
N LEU A 129 -0.12 -25.95 -3.42
CA LEU A 129 -1.01 -25.10 -2.63
C LEU A 129 -2.51 -25.47 -2.81
N PRO A 130 -2.94 -26.72 -2.60
CA PRO A 130 -4.33 -27.15 -2.90
C PRO A 130 -5.41 -26.37 -2.14
N SER A 131 -5.10 -25.86 -0.95
CA SER A 131 -6.05 -25.11 -0.11
C SER A 131 -6.47 -23.77 -0.73
N ILE A 132 -5.62 -23.12 -1.52
CA ILE A 132 -5.96 -21.81 -2.10
C ILE A 132 -7.00 -21.93 -3.22
N LEU A 133 -7.03 -23.07 -3.93
CA LEU A 133 -8.01 -23.35 -4.97
C LEU A 133 -9.44 -23.40 -4.41
N ILE A 134 -9.59 -23.99 -3.22
CA ILE A 134 -10.89 -24.17 -2.57
C ILE A 134 -11.32 -22.90 -1.82
N THR A 135 -10.36 -22.22 -1.17
CA THR A 135 -10.69 -21.10 -0.28
C THR A 135 -10.80 -19.76 -1.00
N LYS A 136 -10.23 -19.60 -2.19
CA LYS A 136 -10.16 -18.32 -2.90
C LYS A 136 -10.97 -18.36 -4.19
N LEU A 137 -12.10 -17.66 -4.17
CA LEU A 137 -13.03 -17.54 -5.32
C LEU A 137 -12.35 -17.02 -6.61
N LYS A 138 -11.25 -16.28 -6.49
CA LYS A 138 -10.52 -15.72 -7.64
C LYS A 138 -9.95 -16.79 -8.58
N PHE A 139 -9.63 -17.99 -8.08
CA PHE A 139 -9.20 -19.10 -8.94
C PHE A 139 -10.35 -19.68 -9.76
N HIS A 140 -11.57 -19.67 -9.23
CA HIS A 140 -12.76 -20.05 -10.02
C HIS A 140 -13.01 -19.06 -11.15
N PHE A 141 -12.83 -17.75 -10.92
CA PHE A 141 -12.99 -16.73 -11.97
C PHE A 141 -11.96 -16.84 -13.09
N LEU A 142 -10.77 -17.41 -12.84
CA LEU A 142 -9.79 -17.64 -13.91
C LEU A 142 -10.32 -18.58 -14.99
N VAL A 143 -11.06 -19.63 -14.61
CA VAL A 143 -11.59 -20.62 -15.57
C VAL A 143 -12.53 -19.96 -16.58
N HIS A 144 -13.24 -18.91 -16.17
CA HIS A 144 -14.16 -18.16 -17.04
C HIS A 144 -13.46 -17.10 -17.90
N LEU A 145 -12.16 -16.85 -17.70
CA LEU A 145 -11.42 -15.79 -18.40
C LEU A 145 -11.42 -15.99 -19.91
N SER A 146 -11.19 -17.22 -20.40
CA SER A 146 -11.22 -17.53 -21.83
C SER A 146 -12.58 -17.19 -22.45
N ALA A 147 -13.68 -17.56 -21.78
CA ALA A 147 -15.03 -17.24 -22.24
C ALA A 147 -15.31 -15.73 -22.27
N TYR A 148 -14.81 -14.99 -21.27
CA TYR A 148 -14.92 -13.54 -21.26
C TYR A 148 -14.13 -12.88 -22.39
N ILE A 149 -12.91 -13.35 -22.67
CA ILE A 149 -12.09 -12.78 -23.75
C ILE A 149 -12.69 -13.08 -25.11
N HIS A 150 -13.18 -14.30 -25.32
CA HIS A 150 -13.88 -14.67 -26.55
C HIS A 150 -15.10 -13.75 -26.81
N ARG A 151 -15.84 -13.38 -25.75
CA ARG A 151 -17.04 -12.55 -25.88
C ARG A 151 -16.75 -11.05 -25.97
N PHE A 152 -15.77 -10.55 -25.21
CA PHE A 152 -15.57 -9.13 -24.97
C PHE A 152 -14.25 -8.59 -25.52
N GLY A 153 -13.40 -9.43 -26.11
CA GLY A 153 -12.07 -9.05 -26.59
C GLY A 153 -11.01 -9.03 -25.47
N PRO A 154 -9.87 -8.34 -25.67
CA PRO A 154 -8.76 -8.36 -24.72
C PRO A 154 -9.17 -7.96 -23.29
N PRO A 155 -8.62 -8.58 -22.24
CA PRO A 155 -9.04 -8.33 -20.86
C PRO A 155 -8.97 -6.85 -20.46
N LEU A 156 -7.94 -6.14 -20.94
CA LEU A 156 -7.70 -4.74 -20.63
C LEU A 156 -8.87 -3.83 -21.04
N ILE A 157 -9.65 -4.20 -22.06
CA ILE A 157 -10.70 -3.32 -22.58
C ILE A 157 -11.95 -3.28 -21.68
N PHE A 158 -12.26 -4.35 -20.97
CA PHE A 158 -13.41 -4.41 -20.06
C PHE A 158 -13.03 -4.36 -18.57
N SER A 159 -11.78 -4.02 -18.25
CA SER A 159 -11.33 -3.84 -16.86
C SER A 159 -11.97 -2.60 -16.22
N THR A 160 -12.57 -2.77 -15.03
CA THR A 160 -13.15 -1.68 -14.22
C THR A 160 -12.11 -0.72 -13.65
N GLU A 161 -10.84 -1.15 -13.58
CA GLU A 161 -9.71 -0.35 -13.07
C GLU A 161 -9.59 1.03 -13.76
N ARG A 162 -9.88 1.10 -15.07
CA ARG A 162 -9.84 2.39 -15.79
C ARG A 162 -10.91 3.36 -15.31
N TYR A 163 -12.09 2.85 -14.97
CA TYR A 163 -13.18 3.66 -14.43
C TYR A 163 -12.87 4.10 -12.99
N GLU A 164 -12.26 3.25 -12.17
CA GLU A 164 -11.82 3.60 -10.82
C GLU A 164 -10.73 4.69 -10.83
N LEU A 165 -9.74 4.55 -11.72
CA LEU A 165 -8.69 5.56 -11.89
C LEU A 165 -9.27 6.91 -12.35
N PHE A 166 -10.26 6.87 -13.24
CA PHE A 166 -10.97 8.07 -13.69
C PHE A 166 -11.73 8.73 -12.53
N ASN A 167 -12.49 7.94 -11.76
CA ASN A 167 -13.25 8.44 -10.61
C ASN A 167 -12.33 9.07 -9.55
N HIS A 168 -11.23 8.40 -9.21
CA HIS A 168 -10.24 8.93 -8.28
C HIS A 168 -9.60 10.25 -8.76
N LYS A 169 -9.29 10.37 -10.06
CA LYS A 169 -8.79 11.64 -10.63
C LYS A 169 -9.83 12.75 -10.56
N LYS A 170 -11.09 12.43 -10.86
CA LYS A 170 -12.22 13.38 -10.77
C LYS A 170 -12.41 13.88 -9.34
N GLU A 171 -12.49 12.98 -8.37
CA GLU A 171 -12.62 13.33 -6.95
C GLU A 171 -11.47 14.21 -6.46
N ARG A 172 -10.24 13.88 -6.85
CA ARG A 172 -9.05 14.68 -6.52
C ARG A 172 -9.09 16.07 -7.15
N ALA A 173 -9.63 16.23 -8.36
CA ALA A 173 -9.78 17.52 -9.01
C ALA A 173 -10.80 18.39 -8.25
N ILE A 174 -11.97 17.83 -7.94
CA ILE A 174 -13.01 18.50 -7.15
C ILE A 174 -12.49 18.93 -5.78
N ALA A 175 -11.74 18.04 -5.10
CA ALA A 175 -11.15 18.36 -3.79
C ALA A 175 -10.13 19.50 -3.87
N LYS A 176 -9.35 19.60 -4.96
CA LYS A 176 -8.42 20.70 -5.18
C LYS A 176 -9.15 22.03 -5.41
N GLU A 177 -10.20 22.01 -6.21
CA GLU A 177 -11.02 23.21 -6.49
C GLU A 177 -11.68 23.73 -5.21
N LYS A 178 -12.31 22.85 -4.43
CA LYS A 178 -12.89 23.21 -3.13
C LYS A 178 -11.85 23.76 -2.15
N ALA A 179 -10.65 23.19 -2.13
CA ALA A 179 -9.56 23.69 -1.28
C ALA A 179 -9.03 25.08 -1.69
N VAL A 180 -9.15 25.45 -2.97
CA VAL A 180 -8.84 26.81 -3.45
C VAL A 180 -9.93 27.78 -3.00
N GLU A 181 -11.19 27.40 -3.15
CA GLU A 181 -12.34 28.22 -2.75
C GLU A 181 -12.36 28.46 -1.22
N ASP A 182 -12.16 27.41 -0.42
CA ASP A 182 -12.05 27.50 1.05
C ASP A 182 -10.90 28.43 1.49
N LYS A 183 -9.80 28.47 0.73
CA LYS A 183 -8.67 29.38 1.00
C LYS A 183 -9.02 30.83 0.65
N ALA A 184 -9.70 31.06 -0.47
CA ALA A 184 -10.17 32.39 -0.86
C ALA A 184 -11.16 32.95 0.18
N GLN A 185 -12.17 32.17 0.57
CA GLN A 185 -13.15 32.57 1.60
C GLN A 185 -12.48 32.88 2.94
N LYS A 186 -11.48 32.09 3.36
CA LYS A 186 -10.71 32.37 4.59
C LYS A 186 -9.86 33.64 4.48
N ALA A 187 -9.31 33.94 3.30
CA ALA A 187 -8.56 35.18 3.07
C ALA A 187 -9.50 36.39 3.16
N ASP A 188 -10.64 36.34 2.50
CA ASP A 188 -11.66 37.40 2.52
C ASP A 188 -12.19 37.63 3.94
N GLU A 189 -12.51 36.56 4.69
CA GLU A 189 -12.95 36.66 6.07
C GLU A 189 -11.86 37.24 6.99
N LYS A 190 -10.58 36.97 6.72
CA LYS A 190 -9.46 37.56 7.47
C LYS A 190 -9.33 39.06 7.19
N VAL A 191 -9.48 39.48 5.93
CA VAL A 191 -9.52 40.91 5.56
C VAL A 191 -10.69 41.60 6.25
N ARG A 192 -11.90 41.03 6.15
CA ARG A 192 -13.12 41.57 6.79
C ARG A 192 -12.95 41.76 8.30
N LYS A 193 -12.40 40.76 9.00
CA LYS A 193 -12.12 40.85 10.45
C LYS A 193 -11.05 41.89 10.79
N SER A 194 -10.05 42.08 9.92
CA SER A 194 -9.04 43.13 10.08
C SER A 194 -9.67 44.51 9.98
N ASP A 195 -10.52 44.74 8.97
CA ASP A 195 -11.20 46.01 8.76
C ASP A 195 -12.18 46.32 9.90
N GLU A 196 -12.92 45.32 10.39
CA GLU A 196 -13.80 45.48 11.54
C GLU A 196 -13.03 45.85 12.83
N ARG A 197 -11.86 45.25 13.05
CA ARG A 197 -10.98 45.61 14.17
C ARG A 197 -10.45 47.03 14.04
N ALA A 198 -10.04 47.44 12.85
CA ALA A 198 -9.56 48.81 12.60
C ALA A 198 -10.66 49.85 12.85
N ARG A 199 -11.90 49.58 12.45
CA ARG A 199 -13.05 50.45 12.75
C ARG A 199 -13.32 50.56 14.25
N LYS A 200 -13.36 49.42 14.95
CA LYS A 200 -13.54 49.40 16.42
C LYS A 200 -12.45 50.16 17.16
N ALA A 201 -11.19 50.07 16.71
CA ALA A 201 -10.06 50.83 17.27
C ALA A 201 -10.18 52.34 17.01
N ALA A 202 -10.66 52.74 15.83
CA ALA A 202 -10.91 54.15 15.51
C ALA A 202 -12.05 54.74 16.36
N GLU A 203 -13.12 53.98 16.60
CA GLU A 203 -14.25 54.39 17.46
C GLU A 203 -13.84 54.53 18.93
N THR A 204 -12.98 53.64 19.44
CA THR A 204 -12.44 53.75 20.82
C THR A 204 -11.46 54.91 20.98
N GLY A 205 -10.56 55.12 20.00
CA GLY A 205 -9.65 56.28 20.01
C GLY A 205 -10.36 57.63 19.88
N ALA A 206 -11.49 57.70 19.16
CA ALA A 206 -12.32 58.89 19.10
C ALA A 206 -13.05 59.19 20.42
N GLN A 207 -13.44 58.17 21.19
CA GLN A 207 -13.99 58.35 22.54
C GLN A 207 -12.93 58.81 23.55
N GLU A 208 -11.68 58.38 23.41
CA GLU A 208 -10.57 58.78 24.28
C GLU A 208 -10.14 60.25 24.03
N GLN A 209 -10.13 60.71 22.77
CA GLN A 209 -9.87 62.11 22.41
C GLN A 209 -10.97 63.10 22.90
N VAL A 210 -12.21 62.65 23.08
CA VAL A 210 -13.28 63.49 23.64
C VAL A 210 -13.11 63.68 25.16
N VAL A 211 -12.42 62.75 25.84
CA VAL A 211 -12.16 62.84 27.30
C VAL A 211 -10.94 63.72 27.63
N GLU A 212 -9.95 63.83 26.74
CA GLU A 212 -8.78 64.72 26.94
C GLU A 212 -9.04 66.20 26.62
N GLY A 213 -10.25 66.57 26.18
CA GLY A 213 -10.65 67.96 25.90
C GLY A 213 -10.82 68.87 27.12
N SER A 214 -10.44 68.44 28.32
CA SER A 214 -10.47 69.24 29.54
C SER A 214 -9.25 68.98 30.44
N GLY A 215 -8.15 69.69 30.21
CA GLY A 215 -7.02 69.72 31.16
C GLY A 215 -5.70 70.23 30.60
N THR A 216 -5.33 71.44 30.99
CA THR A 216 -4.14 72.22 30.59
C THR A 216 -2.77 71.65 31.01
N THR A 217 -1.82 71.70 30.06
CA THR A 217 -0.40 72.13 30.15
C THR A 217 0.53 71.57 31.25
N GLN A 218 1.64 70.91 30.86
CA GLN A 218 3.00 71.43 31.13
C GLN A 218 4.14 70.69 30.41
N LYS A 219 5.21 71.48 30.20
CA LYS A 219 6.40 71.34 29.38
C LYS A 219 7.57 70.97 30.27
N GLN A 220 8.39 69.94 29.96
CA GLN A 220 9.84 70.04 30.20
C GLN A 220 10.69 69.01 29.45
N LYS A 221 11.87 69.50 29.07
CA LYS A 221 12.90 68.91 28.20
C LYS A 221 14.03 68.36 29.06
N SER A 222 14.66 67.26 28.60
CA SER A 222 16.05 66.79 28.84
C SER A 222 16.49 66.34 30.25
N ARG A 223 17.03 65.11 30.36
CA ARG A 223 18.48 64.81 30.42
C ARG A 223 18.80 63.30 30.48
N LEU A 224 20.06 63.00 30.17
CA LEU A 224 20.74 61.73 29.87
C LEU A 224 20.92 60.71 31.02
N ASN A 225 21.14 59.47 30.58
CA ASN A 225 21.65 58.24 31.22
C ASN A 225 22.73 58.38 32.30
N ILE A 226 22.66 57.50 33.33
CA ILE A 226 23.75 56.76 34.01
C ILE A 226 23.10 55.45 34.54
N GLY A 227 23.51 54.24 34.12
CA GLY A 227 24.55 53.39 34.75
C GLY A 227 23.94 52.60 35.92
N ASP A 228 23.54 51.35 35.74
CA ASP A 228 24.32 50.09 35.95
C ASP A 228 23.96 49.45 37.32
N GLU A 229 24.11 48.12 37.37
CA GLU A 229 23.95 47.17 38.49
C GLU A 229 22.57 46.53 38.77
N GLY A 230 22.52 45.20 38.56
CA GLY A 230 21.46 44.29 39.05
C GLY A 230 21.67 43.86 40.52
N PRO A 231 21.29 42.64 40.96
CA PRO A 231 20.49 41.61 40.31
C PRO A 231 19.42 40.94 41.22
N LYS A 232 18.66 40.02 40.60
CA LYS A 232 17.96 38.82 41.13
C LYS A 232 16.49 38.89 41.58
N ASP A 233 15.74 38.05 40.85
CA ASP A 233 14.76 37.06 41.28
C ASP A 233 13.49 37.52 42.01
N SER A 234 12.38 37.45 41.29
CA SER A 234 11.30 36.51 41.65
C SER A 234 10.23 36.48 40.57
N GLY A 235 9.73 35.27 40.25
CA GLY A 235 8.42 35.11 39.65
C GLY A 235 8.38 34.43 38.28
N SER A 236 8.39 33.09 38.30
CA SER A 236 7.60 32.17 37.44
C SER A 236 7.74 32.32 35.91
N SER A 237 8.54 31.48 35.23
CA SER A 237 8.35 30.04 34.96
C SER A 237 7.28 29.72 33.89
N SER A 238 7.73 28.95 32.88
CA SER A 238 6.97 28.02 32.05
C SER A 238 6.28 28.53 30.76
N MET A 239 7.00 28.47 29.63
CA MET A 239 6.42 28.12 28.31
C MET A 239 7.41 27.34 27.42
N LEU A 240 8.09 26.35 28.02
CA LEU A 240 8.80 25.31 27.28
C LEU A 240 8.83 24.02 28.10
N SER A 241 7.66 23.39 28.26
CA SER A 241 7.46 21.96 28.55
C SER A 241 5.96 21.69 28.70
N ARG A 242 5.50 20.55 28.16
CA ARG A 242 4.20 19.88 28.39
C ARG A 242 2.97 20.53 27.73
N MET A 243 2.10 19.81 27.02
CA MET A 243 1.82 18.37 26.85
C MET A 243 1.53 18.13 25.35
N ASP A 244 2.01 17.12 24.61
CA ASP A 244 2.38 15.74 24.95
C ASP A 244 1.45 15.14 26.01
N GLU A 245 0.20 14.94 25.60
CA GLU A 245 -0.70 13.83 25.95
C GLU A 245 -2.14 14.20 25.55
N VAL A 246 -2.51 13.94 24.29
CA VAL A 246 -3.85 13.38 24.04
C VAL A 246 -3.62 11.96 23.58
N ASN A 247 -3.82 11.12 24.58
CA ASN A 247 -3.48 9.73 24.67
C ASN A 247 -4.25 8.88 23.65
N THR A 248 -3.50 7.90 23.17
CA THR A 248 -3.89 6.66 22.49
C THR A 248 -5.37 6.27 22.66
N ARG A 249 -6.05 6.05 21.53
CA ARG A 249 -7.14 5.06 21.46
C ARG A 249 -6.83 4.07 20.35
N LYS A 250 -6.37 2.90 20.82
CA LYS A 250 -6.36 1.56 20.21
C LYS A 250 -6.06 1.48 18.71
N ALA A 251 -4.84 1.03 18.44
CA ALA A 251 -4.55 0.18 17.30
C ALA A 251 -5.45 -1.06 17.35
N ASP A 252 -6.40 -1.16 16.42
CA ASP A 252 -6.98 -2.46 16.08
C ASP A 252 -5.96 -3.19 15.21
N GLN A 253 -5.31 -4.19 15.81
CA GLN A 253 -4.61 -5.23 15.07
C GLN A 253 -5.62 -5.91 14.12
N PRO A 254 -5.26 -6.19 12.85
CA PRO A 254 -6.03 -7.16 12.08
C PRO A 254 -5.95 -8.51 12.79
N PRO A 255 -7.06 -9.26 12.93
CA PRO A 255 -7.06 -10.51 13.68
C PRO A 255 -6.05 -11.49 13.05
N THR A 256 -5.18 -12.02 13.90
CA THR A 256 -4.32 -13.15 13.57
C THR A 256 -5.18 -14.36 13.21
N PHE A 257 -4.71 -15.17 12.26
CA PHE A 257 -5.42 -16.30 11.65
C PHE A 257 -5.80 -17.46 12.61
N SER A 258 -5.71 -17.28 13.92
CA SER A 258 -5.97 -18.33 14.92
C SER A 258 -7.32 -18.26 15.64
N ASN A 259 -8.14 -17.20 15.46
CA ASN A 259 -9.39 -17.05 16.22
C ASN A 259 -10.62 -16.88 15.32
N ILE A 260 -11.06 -17.95 14.66
CA ILE A 260 -12.45 -18.11 14.22
C ILE A 260 -12.87 -19.54 14.55
N GLN A 261 -13.17 -19.80 15.83
CA GLN A 261 -13.95 -20.98 16.22
C GLN A 261 -14.70 -20.71 17.52
N ALA A 262 -15.72 -19.87 17.47
CA ALA A 262 -16.78 -19.85 18.47
C ALA A 262 -18.03 -19.19 17.87
N GLY A 263 -19.09 -19.98 17.69
CA GLY A 263 -20.44 -19.47 17.45
C GLY A 263 -21.13 -19.96 16.19
N LEU A 264 -21.62 -21.22 16.19
CA LEU A 264 -22.91 -21.66 15.61
C LEU A 264 -23.11 -23.15 15.92
N PRO A 265 -24.32 -23.58 16.35
CA PRO A 265 -24.55 -24.95 16.80
C PRO A 265 -24.87 -25.90 15.63
N GLY A 266 -24.23 -27.08 15.68
CA GLY A 266 -24.81 -28.33 15.22
C GLY A 266 -24.75 -28.65 13.73
N ILE A 267 -23.61 -29.14 13.24
CA ILE A 267 -23.55 -30.26 12.27
C ILE A 267 -22.32 -31.11 12.61
N ARG A 268 -22.54 -32.35 13.09
CA ARG A 268 -21.48 -33.35 13.25
C ARG A 268 -21.04 -33.82 11.86
N SER A 269 -19.76 -33.66 11.54
CA SER A 269 -19.11 -34.41 10.45
C SER A 269 -17.73 -34.88 10.90
N ARG A 270 -17.43 -36.14 10.55
CA ARG A 270 -16.31 -36.96 11.06
C ARG A 270 -14.93 -36.31 10.76
N PRO A 271 -13.90 -36.57 11.58
CA PRO A 271 -12.59 -35.96 11.39
C PRO A 271 -11.88 -36.61 10.20
N VAL A 272 -11.66 -35.83 9.14
CA VAL A 272 -10.63 -36.12 8.13
C VAL A 272 -9.31 -35.59 8.70
N LYS A 273 -8.27 -36.44 8.75
CA LYS A 273 -6.95 -36.08 9.27
C LYS A 273 -6.41 -34.87 8.50
N LYS A 274 -6.20 -33.75 9.19
CA LYS A 274 -5.45 -32.59 8.68
C LYS A 274 -3.99 -33.03 8.50
N ALA A 275 -3.48 -33.06 7.28
CA ALA A 275 -2.03 -33.02 7.06
C ALA A 275 -1.53 -31.68 7.60
N ARG A 276 -0.57 -31.71 8.52
CA ARG A 276 0.04 -30.49 9.07
C ARG A 276 1.02 -29.92 8.05
N LEU A 277 1.17 -28.62 8.10
CA LEU A 277 2.19 -27.84 7.38
C LEU A 277 3.65 -28.17 7.84
N ASP A 278 3.80 -29.17 8.70
CA ASP A 278 5.05 -29.62 9.33
C ASP A 278 5.66 -30.84 8.61
N ASP A 279 4.95 -31.45 7.65
CA ASP A 279 5.35 -32.71 6.99
C ASP A 279 6.07 -32.51 5.64
N ILE A 280 6.56 -31.31 5.33
CA ILE A 280 7.30 -31.03 4.09
C ILE A 280 8.81 -31.22 4.36
N PRO A 281 9.50 -32.21 3.75
CA PRO A 281 10.93 -32.41 3.97
C PRO A 281 11.73 -31.22 3.44
N ILE A 282 12.63 -30.70 4.26
CA ILE A 282 13.66 -29.73 3.87
C ILE A 282 14.78 -30.52 3.18
N PRO A 283 15.24 -30.15 1.98
CA PRO A 283 16.38 -30.83 1.35
C PRO A 283 17.66 -30.51 2.13
N MET A 284 18.21 -31.53 2.81
CA MET A 284 19.56 -31.52 3.34
C MET A 284 20.52 -31.77 2.17
N GLY A 285 21.45 -30.84 1.94
CA GLY A 285 22.45 -30.98 0.88
C GLY A 285 23.37 -32.17 1.16
N GLU A 286 23.44 -33.12 0.23
CA GLU A 286 24.46 -34.16 0.24
C GLU A 286 25.72 -33.62 -0.43
N GLY A 287 26.79 -33.56 0.37
CA GLY A 287 28.13 -33.24 -0.08
C GLY A 287 28.69 -34.35 -0.98
N THR A 288 29.31 -33.92 -2.07
CA THR A 288 30.26 -34.70 -2.85
C THR A 288 31.37 -35.27 -1.97
N PRO A 289 31.88 -36.48 -2.29
CA PRO A 289 33.29 -36.77 -2.09
C PRO A 289 34.01 -36.91 -3.44
N HIS A 290 35.06 -36.10 -3.59
CA HIS A 290 36.17 -36.31 -4.51
C HIS A 290 36.94 -37.60 -4.15
N THR A 291 37.26 -38.42 -5.17
CA THR A 291 38.50 -39.18 -5.46
C THR A 291 38.13 -40.38 -6.35
N ALA A 292 38.82 -40.76 -7.42
CA ALA A 292 40.14 -40.44 -7.96
C ALA A 292 40.08 -40.43 -9.49
#